data_AF-A0A317P1J7-F1
#
_entry.id   AF-A0A317P1J7-F1
#
_cell.length_a   1.000
_cell.length_b   1.000
_cell.length_c   1.000
_cell.angle_alpha   90.00
_cell.angle_beta   90.00
_cell.angle_gamma   90.00
#
_symmetry.space_group_name_H-M   'P 1'
#
loop_
_entity.id
_entity.type
_entity.pdbx_description
1 polymer ?
#
loop_
_entity_poly.entity_id
_entity_poly.type
_entity_poly.pdbx_seq_one_letter_code
_entity_poly.pdbx_strand_id
1 'polypeptide(L)'
;MSDSSPDAAFASLPLAPELLDNLASLGFAAMTPIQAESLPPILAGRDVIARAKTGSGKTAAFGLGLLSRLALSSFAVQGLVLCPTRELADQVAGELRRLARTLPNVKVLTLCGGAPFGPQLASLAHGAHIVVGTPGRIEEHLRKGSLTLDGLATLVLDEADRMLDMGFQASLEAIVDETPASRQTLLFSATFSDAVRPVAAALMRDPVTVEVAETHDAGSIHERVYRVADGDEARLEALCRLLLHFRPGSSVVFCNTKRETDEVAQALGAEGFSALALHGDLEQADRDRLLVLFANRSASILVATDVAARGLDIAELDAVFNYQIARELEVHVHRVGRTGRAGSAGIACTLVGEGEEYRLERLADFLGEPLEEAPLPPRSVLSREPLVPPMATLQLGSGKKQKVRPGDILGALTGEAGLAGDQVGKIKVLANSAFVAVRREVADEALARLLNGRIKGRSVRARRVGR
;
A
#
# COMPACT_ATOMS: atom_id res chain seq x y z
N MET A 1 -18.82 11.96 -23.73
CA MET A 1 -17.53 12.31 -24.34
C MET A 1 -17.09 13.58 -23.65
N SER A 2 -16.34 13.46 -22.56
CA SER A 2 -15.90 14.61 -21.76
C SER A 2 -14.65 15.20 -22.38
N ASP A 3 -14.67 16.51 -22.62
CA ASP A 3 -13.52 17.35 -23.00
C ASP A 3 -12.33 17.08 -22.09
N SER A 4 -11.34 16.33 -22.56
CA SER A 4 -9.99 16.35 -22.02
C SER A 4 -9.21 17.42 -22.78
N SER A 5 -8.68 18.42 -22.09
CA SER A 5 -7.80 19.41 -22.71
C SER A 5 -6.61 18.72 -23.41
N PRO A 6 -6.17 19.19 -24.59
CA PRO A 6 -5.04 18.60 -25.32
C PRO A 6 -3.75 18.49 -24.48
N ASP A 7 -3.57 19.41 -23.53
CA ASP A 7 -2.40 19.48 -22.65
C ASP A 7 -2.38 18.36 -21.59
N ALA A 8 -3.53 17.74 -21.28
CA ALA A 8 -3.61 16.66 -20.29
C ALA A 8 -3.33 15.26 -20.86
N ALA A 9 -3.16 15.12 -22.18
CA ALA A 9 -2.90 13.83 -22.80
C ALA A 9 -1.43 13.40 -22.63
N PHE A 10 -1.16 12.14 -22.28
CA PHE A 10 0.22 11.62 -22.21
C PHE A 10 0.98 11.76 -23.54
N ALA A 11 0.26 11.76 -24.67
CA ALA A 11 0.83 11.93 -26.00
C ALA A 11 1.41 13.33 -26.26
N SER A 12 1.13 14.32 -25.39
CA SER A 12 1.75 15.65 -25.47
C SER A 12 3.20 15.65 -24.94
N LEU A 13 3.62 14.59 -24.24
CA LEU A 13 4.93 14.47 -23.62
C LEU A 13 5.94 13.75 -24.54
N PRO A 14 7.25 14.06 -24.41
CA PRO A 14 8.31 13.41 -25.18
C PRO A 14 8.63 11.99 -24.66
N LEU A 15 7.64 11.11 -24.64
CA LEU A 15 7.79 9.71 -24.26
C LEU A 15 8.04 8.83 -25.49
N ALA A 16 8.79 7.75 -25.30
CA ALA A 16 8.99 6.76 -26.35
C ALA A 16 7.65 6.12 -26.77
N PRO A 17 7.44 5.82 -28.07
CA PRO A 17 6.19 5.21 -28.56
C PRO A 17 5.78 3.95 -27.80
N GLU A 18 6.76 3.11 -27.43
CA GLU A 18 6.52 1.86 -26.69
C GLU A 18 5.92 2.11 -25.30
N LEU A 19 6.28 3.22 -24.65
CA LEU A 19 5.70 3.62 -23.37
C LEU A 19 4.28 4.17 -23.55
N LEU A 20 4.04 4.97 -24.58
CA LEU A 20 2.71 5.51 -24.91
C LEU A 20 1.72 4.39 -25.24
N ASP A 21 2.12 3.42 -26.07
CA ASP A 21 1.32 2.24 -26.39
C ASP A 21 0.97 1.42 -25.14
N ASN A 22 1.95 1.27 -24.24
CA ASN A 22 1.72 0.59 -22.98
C ASN A 22 0.70 1.35 -22.13
N LEU A 23 0.86 2.66 -21.97
CA LEU A 23 -0.07 3.50 -21.21
C LEU A 23 -1.50 3.38 -21.75
N ALA A 24 -1.69 3.43 -23.07
CA ALA A 24 -2.99 3.23 -23.70
C ALA A 24 -3.59 1.85 -23.36
N SER A 25 -2.80 0.78 -23.49
CA SER A 25 -3.25 -0.59 -23.16
C SER A 25 -3.50 -0.83 -21.66
N LEU A 26 -2.94 0.03 -20.80
CA LEU A 26 -3.15 0.02 -19.36
C LEU A 26 -4.33 0.90 -18.92
N GLY A 27 -4.99 1.59 -19.85
CA GLY A 27 -6.15 2.45 -19.61
C GLY A 27 -5.82 3.87 -19.14
N PHE A 28 -4.59 4.34 -19.31
CA PHE A 28 -4.21 5.72 -19.00
C PHE A 28 -4.71 6.66 -20.10
N ALA A 29 -5.95 7.13 -19.98
CA ALA A 29 -6.58 8.01 -20.97
C ALA A 29 -6.07 9.46 -20.90
N ALA A 30 -5.90 10.00 -19.69
CA ALA A 30 -5.42 11.36 -19.44
C ALA A 30 -4.56 11.39 -18.16
N MET A 31 -3.66 12.37 -18.08
CA MET A 31 -2.86 12.63 -16.89
C MET A 31 -3.73 13.16 -15.75
N THR A 32 -3.46 12.70 -14.52
CA THR A 32 -3.95 13.37 -13.32
C THR A 32 -3.27 14.73 -13.14
N PRO A 33 -3.81 15.66 -12.33
CA PRO A 33 -3.18 16.98 -12.14
C PRO A 33 -1.72 16.88 -11.70
N ILE A 34 -1.43 16.00 -10.73
CA ILE A 34 -0.05 15.80 -10.26
C ILE A 34 0.86 15.26 -11.37
N GLN A 35 0.33 14.44 -12.28
CA GLN A 35 1.08 13.94 -13.43
C GLN A 35 1.34 15.07 -14.43
N ALA A 36 0.32 15.82 -14.81
CA ALA A 36 0.43 16.92 -15.76
C ALA A 36 1.45 17.99 -15.32
N GLU A 37 1.51 18.28 -14.01
CA GLU A 37 2.44 19.27 -13.47
C GLU A 37 3.85 18.73 -13.19
N SER A 38 3.98 17.46 -12.80
CA SER A 38 5.29 16.88 -12.43
C SER A 38 6.02 16.16 -13.56
N LEU A 39 5.34 15.51 -14.52
CA LEU A 39 6.04 14.78 -15.60
C LEU A 39 6.90 15.69 -16.49
N PRO A 40 6.42 16.86 -16.98
CA PRO A 40 7.24 17.71 -17.84
C PRO A 40 8.60 18.10 -17.23
N PRO A 41 8.69 18.64 -15.99
CA PRO A 41 9.99 18.92 -15.38
C PRO A 41 10.81 17.66 -15.09
N ILE A 42 10.16 16.53 -14.73
CA ILE A 42 10.86 15.25 -14.55
C ILE A 42 11.54 14.82 -15.86
N LEU A 43 10.83 14.86 -17.00
CA LEU A 43 11.36 14.48 -18.31
C LEU A 43 12.45 15.45 -18.79
N ALA A 44 12.37 16.72 -18.40
CA ALA A 44 13.43 17.71 -18.63
C ALA A 44 14.69 17.48 -17.76
N GLY A 45 14.67 16.52 -16.83
CA GLY A 45 15.81 16.21 -15.96
C GLY A 45 15.96 17.14 -14.76
N ARG A 46 14.93 17.93 -14.43
CA ARG A 46 14.92 18.80 -13.24
C ARG A 46 14.63 17.97 -11.99
N ASP A 47 15.21 18.37 -10.87
CA ASP A 47 14.78 17.86 -9.57
C ASP A 47 13.34 18.33 -9.30
N VAL A 48 12.53 17.49 -8.68
CA VAL A 48 11.10 17.80 -8.42
C VAL A 48 10.74 17.43 -7.00
N ILE A 49 10.13 18.38 -6.28
CA ILE A 49 9.41 18.14 -5.04
C ILE A 49 7.93 18.11 -5.40
N ALA A 50 7.29 16.97 -5.24
CA ALA A 50 5.89 16.77 -5.57
C ALA A 50 5.08 16.43 -4.31
N ARG A 51 4.15 17.33 -3.96
CA ARG A 51 3.25 17.15 -2.83
C ARG A 51 1.87 16.72 -3.32
N ALA A 52 1.50 15.48 -2.99
CA ALA A 52 0.16 14.96 -3.27
C ALA A 52 -0.16 13.71 -2.42
N LYS A 53 -1.45 13.44 -2.20
CA LYS A 53 -1.91 12.26 -1.45
C LYS A 53 -1.55 10.93 -2.12
N THR A 54 -1.55 9.84 -1.35
CA THR A 54 -1.44 8.47 -1.90
C THR A 54 -2.57 8.21 -2.89
N GLY A 55 -2.28 7.53 -4.00
CA GLY A 55 -3.28 7.23 -5.05
C GLY A 55 -3.53 8.37 -6.05
N SER A 56 -2.83 9.51 -5.96
CA SER A 56 -2.93 10.62 -6.92
C SER A 56 -2.24 10.35 -8.27
N GLY A 57 -1.51 9.23 -8.40
CA GLY A 57 -0.80 8.87 -9.63
C GLY A 57 0.70 9.21 -9.64
N LYS A 58 1.29 9.58 -8.48
CA LYS A 58 2.72 9.87 -8.29
C LYS A 58 3.65 8.79 -8.84
N THR A 59 3.34 7.52 -8.58
CA THR A 59 4.15 6.38 -9.02
C THR A 59 4.27 6.29 -10.53
N ALA A 60 3.21 6.63 -11.27
CA ALA A 60 3.29 6.69 -12.72
C ALA A 60 4.14 7.88 -13.19
N ALA A 61 4.09 9.01 -12.50
CA ALA A 61 4.88 10.19 -12.84
C ALA A 61 6.39 9.94 -12.76
N PHE A 62 6.90 9.55 -11.59
CA PHE A 62 8.32 9.25 -11.46
C PHE A 62 8.71 7.98 -12.21
N GLY A 63 7.80 7.00 -12.33
CA GLY A 63 8.05 5.77 -13.05
C GLY A 63 8.30 6.01 -14.53
N LEU A 64 7.47 6.83 -15.17
CA LEU A 64 7.67 7.23 -16.57
C LEU A 64 8.93 8.07 -16.75
N GLY A 65 9.21 8.99 -15.82
CA GLY A 65 10.46 9.75 -15.82
C GLY A 65 11.71 8.88 -15.79
N LEU A 66 11.73 7.93 -14.86
CA LEU A 66 12.83 6.99 -14.67
C LEU A 66 12.98 6.09 -15.92
N LEU A 67 11.90 5.48 -16.40
CA LEU A 67 11.93 4.59 -17.56
C LEU A 67 12.39 5.31 -18.85
N SER A 68 12.03 6.58 -19.02
CA SER A 68 12.39 7.38 -20.20
C SER A 68 13.89 7.66 -20.31
N ARG A 69 14.65 7.51 -19.21
CA ARG A 69 16.09 7.76 -19.18
C ARG A 69 16.94 6.48 -19.16
N LEU A 70 16.32 5.30 -19.15
CA LEU A 70 17.06 4.04 -19.03
C LEU A 70 17.84 3.70 -20.31
N ALA A 71 19.13 3.45 -20.14
CA ALA A 71 19.96 2.76 -21.10
C ALA A 71 19.78 1.24 -20.96
N LEU A 72 18.93 0.65 -21.82
CA LEU A 72 18.55 -0.78 -21.77
C LEU A 72 19.69 -1.77 -22.10
N SER A 73 20.78 -1.28 -22.69
CA SER A 73 21.97 -2.09 -22.99
C SER A 73 22.86 -2.33 -21.76
N SER A 74 22.69 -1.54 -20.70
CA SER A 74 23.49 -1.62 -19.47
C SER A 74 22.65 -2.15 -18.31
N PHE A 75 23.08 -3.28 -17.73
CA PHE A 75 22.48 -3.86 -16.53
C PHE A 75 23.00 -3.24 -15.22
N ALA A 76 23.64 -2.07 -15.28
CA ALA A 76 23.98 -1.27 -14.10
C ALA A 76 22.74 -0.58 -13.53
N VAL A 77 22.75 -0.33 -12.22
CA VAL A 77 21.65 0.35 -11.54
C VAL A 77 21.65 1.83 -11.95
N GLN A 78 20.58 2.24 -12.62
CA GLN A 78 20.38 3.58 -13.17
C GLN A 78 19.28 4.34 -12.44
N GLY A 79 18.34 3.61 -11.81
CA GLY A 79 17.29 4.17 -10.98
C GLY A 79 17.23 3.52 -9.60
N LEU A 80 17.10 4.34 -8.57
CA LEU A 80 16.91 3.91 -7.18
C LEU A 80 15.66 4.57 -6.63
N VAL A 81 14.73 3.77 -6.12
CA VAL A 81 13.53 4.26 -5.45
C VAL A 81 13.55 3.81 -3.99
N LEU A 82 13.59 4.78 -3.08
CA LEU A 82 13.55 4.56 -1.64
C LEU A 82 12.12 4.70 -1.14
N CYS A 83 11.64 3.68 -0.44
CA CYS A 83 10.30 3.63 0.15
C CYS A 83 10.41 3.34 1.66
N PRO A 84 9.55 3.91 2.52
CA PRO A 84 9.56 3.68 3.96
C PRO A 84 9.27 2.23 4.37
N THR A 85 8.47 1.53 3.59
CA THR A 85 8.00 0.17 3.92
C THR A 85 8.25 -0.80 2.78
N ARG A 86 8.30 -2.08 3.14
CA ARG A 86 8.50 -3.16 2.17
C ARG A 86 7.30 -3.32 1.25
N GLU A 87 6.11 -3.15 1.80
CA GLU A 87 4.86 -3.29 1.07
C GLU A 87 4.77 -2.21 -0.03
N LEU A 88 5.13 -0.97 0.30
CA LEU A 88 5.21 0.11 -0.67
C LEU A 88 6.31 -0.16 -1.71
N ALA A 89 7.49 -0.64 -1.30
CA ALA A 89 8.54 -1.00 -2.23
C ALA A 89 8.09 -2.09 -3.23
N ASP A 90 7.35 -3.10 -2.77
CA ASP A 90 6.81 -4.14 -3.64
C ASP A 90 5.70 -3.64 -4.57
N GLN A 91 4.86 -2.70 -4.12
CA GLN A 91 3.86 -2.03 -4.94
C GLN A 91 4.51 -1.19 -6.04
N VAL A 92 5.44 -0.31 -5.67
CA VAL A 92 6.20 0.54 -6.60
C VAL A 92 6.95 -0.34 -7.60
N ALA A 93 7.63 -1.39 -7.15
CA ALA A 93 8.30 -2.33 -8.06
C ALA A 93 7.31 -3.08 -8.97
N GLY A 94 6.08 -3.34 -8.51
CA GLY A 94 5.01 -3.91 -9.32
C GLY A 94 4.57 -2.96 -10.43
N GLU A 95 4.27 -1.72 -10.09
CA GLU A 95 3.85 -0.68 -11.03
C GLU A 95 4.96 -0.32 -12.02
N LEU A 96 6.21 -0.21 -11.58
CA LEU A 96 7.33 0.00 -12.50
C LEU A 96 7.46 -1.14 -13.53
N ARG A 97 7.27 -2.41 -13.11
CA ARG A 97 7.26 -3.54 -14.05
C ARG A 97 6.06 -3.49 -15.00
N ARG A 98 4.90 -3.03 -14.53
CA ARG A 98 3.69 -2.85 -15.34
C ARG A 98 3.89 -1.76 -16.40
N LEU A 99 4.49 -0.63 -16.02
CA LEU A 99 4.83 0.49 -16.91
C LEU A 99 5.96 0.15 -17.89
N ALA A 100 6.91 -0.70 -17.50
CA ALA A 100 8.03 -1.13 -18.33
C ALA A 100 7.73 -2.33 -19.24
N ARG A 101 6.51 -2.89 -19.21
CA ARG A 101 6.13 -4.14 -19.89
C ARG A 101 6.51 -4.23 -21.37
N THR A 102 6.44 -3.11 -22.09
CA THR A 102 6.75 -3.03 -23.53
C THR A 102 8.22 -2.79 -23.81
N LEU A 103 9.01 -2.41 -22.79
CA LEU A 103 10.45 -2.23 -22.92
C LEU A 103 11.17 -3.58 -22.80
N PRO A 104 12.11 -3.89 -23.70
CA PRO A 104 12.83 -5.15 -23.66
C PRO A 104 13.76 -5.23 -22.45
N ASN A 105 13.73 -6.36 -21.75
CA ASN A 105 14.73 -6.76 -20.74
C ASN A 105 14.92 -5.82 -19.53
N VAL A 106 13.96 -4.93 -19.24
CA VAL A 106 14.02 -4.10 -18.03
C VAL A 106 13.98 -4.99 -16.78
N LYS A 107 14.97 -4.81 -15.90
CA LYS A 107 15.12 -5.56 -14.65
C LYS A 107 14.90 -4.63 -13.46
N VAL A 108 13.81 -4.90 -12.73
CA VAL A 108 13.44 -4.22 -11.48
C VAL A 108 13.61 -5.19 -10.32
N LEU A 109 14.48 -4.86 -9.36
CA LEU A 109 14.71 -5.64 -8.15
C LEU A 109 14.17 -4.91 -6.92
N THR A 110 13.62 -5.66 -5.97
CA THR A 110 13.21 -5.13 -4.67
C THR A 110 14.23 -5.55 -3.60
N LEU A 111 14.77 -4.59 -2.84
CA LEU A 111 15.72 -4.83 -1.74
C LEU A 111 15.11 -4.34 -0.42
N CYS A 112 14.69 -5.25 0.43
CA CYS A 112 13.90 -4.95 1.62
C CYS A 112 14.37 -5.74 2.84
N GLY A 113 14.34 -5.11 4.02
CA GLY A 113 14.63 -5.74 5.30
C GLY A 113 13.67 -6.89 5.61
N GLY A 114 14.01 -7.82 6.51
CA GLY A 114 13.17 -8.99 6.87
C GLY A 114 13.06 -10.10 5.81
N ALA A 115 13.42 -9.84 4.55
CA ALA A 115 13.75 -10.91 3.60
C ALA A 115 15.21 -11.36 3.78
N PRO A 116 15.53 -12.67 3.61
CA PRO A 116 16.90 -13.16 3.67
C PRO A 116 17.81 -12.40 2.69
N PHE A 117 19.04 -12.12 3.12
CA PHE A 117 20.02 -11.35 2.34
C PHE A 117 20.54 -12.14 1.11
N GLY A 118 20.80 -13.44 1.27
CA GLY A 118 21.39 -14.29 0.23
C GLY A 118 20.64 -14.29 -1.12
N PRO A 119 19.31 -14.45 -1.17
CA PRO A 119 18.53 -14.35 -2.41
C PRO A 119 18.61 -12.98 -3.09
N GLN A 120 18.73 -11.90 -2.31
CA GLN A 120 18.89 -10.54 -2.84
C GLN A 120 20.28 -10.38 -3.48
N LEU A 121 21.33 -10.88 -2.80
CA LEU A 121 22.70 -10.94 -3.34
C LEU A 121 22.75 -11.73 -4.66
N ALA A 122 22.14 -12.91 -4.71
CA ALA A 122 22.09 -13.72 -5.92
C ALA A 122 21.34 -13.02 -7.07
N SER A 123 20.29 -12.24 -6.75
CA SER A 123 19.55 -11.48 -7.77
C SER A 123 20.39 -10.31 -8.32
N LEU A 124 21.12 -9.60 -7.44
CA LEU A 124 22.01 -8.50 -7.82
C LEU A 124 23.19 -8.96 -8.69
N ALA A 125 23.68 -10.18 -8.50
CA ALA A 125 24.74 -10.76 -9.33
C ALA A 125 24.39 -10.85 -10.83
N HIS A 126 23.10 -10.79 -11.18
CA HIS A 126 22.63 -10.76 -12.57
C HIS A 126 22.36 -9.35 -13.11
N GLY A 127 22.71 -8.31 -12.35
CA GLY A 127 22.48 -6.90 -12.67
C GLY A 127 21.00 -6.48 -12.59
N ALA A 128 20.78 -5.18 -12.48
CA ALA A 128 19.46 -4.56 -12.42
C ALA A 128 19.51 -3.14 -12.98
N HIS A 129 18.45 -2.72 -13.68
CA HIS A 129 18.34 -1.34 -14.15
C HIS A 129 17.76 -0.44 -13.05
N ILE A 130 16.80 -0.99 -12.31
CA ILE A 130 16.07 -0.29 -11.25
C ILE A 130 16.12 -1.11 -9.97
N VAL A 131 16.46 -0.45 -8.87
CA VAL A 131 16.33 -0.98 -7.52
C VAL A 131 15.26 -0.19 -6.78
N VAL A 132 14.33 -0.90 -6.14
CA VAL A 132 13.33 -0.34 -5.23
C VAL A 132 13.58 -0.92 -3.84
N GLY A 133 13.60 -0.13 -2.78
CA GLY A 133 13.92 -0.70 -1.47
C GLY A 133 13.72 0.20 -0.28
N THR A 134 13.84 -0.42 0.90
CA THR A 134 13.81 0.28 2.20
C THR A 134 15.20 0.79 2.55
N PRO A 135 15.37 2.02 3.08
CA PRO A 135 16.68 2.63 3.34
C PRO A 135 17.68 1.70 4.04
N GLY A 136 17.32 1.14 5.20
CA GLY A 136 18.26 0.29 5.95
C GLY A 136 18.77 -0.95 5.21
N ARG A 137 18.00 -1.55 4.29
CA ARG A 137 18.48 -2.68 3.48
C ARG A 137 19.32 -2.23 2.29
N ILE A 138 19.00 -1.09 1.69
CA ILE A 138 19.84 -0.49 0.63
C ILE A 138 21.20 -0.15 1.19
N GLU A 139 21.24 0.57 2.32
CA GLU A 139 22.46 0.91 3.04
C GLU A 139 23.28 -0.35 3.39
N GLU A 140 22.64 -1.42 3.89
CA GLU A 140 23.33 -2.68 4.18
C GLU A 140 23.99 -3.30 2.93
N HIS A 141 23.32 -3.23 1.77
CA HIS A 141 23.86 -3.75 0.51
C HIS A 141 25.05 -2.92 -0.01
N LEU A 142 25.00 -1.60 0.13
CA LEU A 142 26.08 -0.67 -0.21
C LEU A 142 27.30 -0.90 0.67
N ARG A 143 27.10 -0.90 2.00
CA ARG A 143 28.17 -1.16 2.98
C ARG A 143 28.90 -2.48 2.77
N LYS A 144 28.18 -3.52 2.29
CA LYS A 144 28.75 -4.83 1.97
C LYS A 144 29.34 -4.94 0.55
N GLY A 145 29.30 -3.88 -0.25
CA GLY A 145 29.80 -3.85 -1.62
C GLY A 145 29.00 -4.72 -2.61
N SER A 146 27.78 -5.13 -2.23
CA SER A 146 26.93 -5.99 -3.07
C SER A 146 26.03 -5.22 -4.02
N LEU A 147 25.90 -3.91 -3.80
CA LEU A 147 25.23 -2.95 -4.66
C LEU A 147 26.23 -1.81 -4.91
N THR A 148 26.31 -1.34 -6.16
CA THR A 148 27.06 -0.14 -6.54
C THR A 148 26.10 0.82 -7.25
N LEU A 149 26.29 2.12 -7.03
CA LEU A 149 25.41 3.17 -7.55
C LEU A 149 26.14 4.18 -8.46
N ASP A 150 27.35 3.85 -8.91
CA ASP A 150 28.16 4.72 -9.79
C ASP A 150 27.43 5.15 -11.06
N GLY A 151 26.53 4.30 -11.57
CA GLY A 151 25.71 4.54 -12.77
C GLY A 151 24.35 5.18 -12.49
N LEU A 152 24.05 5.58 -11.25
CA LEU A 152 22.74 6.06 -10.87
C LEU A 152 22.44 7.42 -11.50
N ALA A 153 21.39 7.47 -12.32
CA ALA A 153 20.93 8.68 -13.00
C ALA A 153 19.74 9.34 -12.29
N THR A 154 18.90 8.55 -11.61
CA THR A 154 17.70 9.03 -10.94
C THR A 154 17.54 8.41 -9.55
N LEU A 155 17.43 9.26 -8.53
CA LEU A 155 17.05 8.89 -7.17
C LEU A 155 15.62 9.37 -6.89
N VAL A 156 14.77 8.49 -6.39
CA VAL A 156 13.41 8.81 -5.98
C VAL A 156 13.25 8.53 -4.48
N LEU A 157 12.73 9.51 -3.74
CA LEU A 157 12.28 9.36 -2.36
C LEU A 157 10.75 9.37 -2.37
N ASP A 158 10.12 8.22 -2.18
CA ASP A 158 8.66 8.09 -2.12
C ASP A 158 8.19 7.99 -0.66
N GLU A 159 7.20 8.80 -0.29
CA GLU A 159 6.78 9.03 1.10
C GLU A 159 7.96 9.46 1.99
N ALA A 160 8.65 10.54 1.58
CA ALA A 160 9.86 11.04 2.23
C ALA A 160 9.64 11.45 3.69
N ASP A 161 8.54 12.14 3.99
CA ASP A 161 8.10 12.44 5.36
C ASP A 161 8.08 11.19 6.24
N ARG A 162 7.53 10.09 5.72
CA ARG A 162 7.45 8.82 6.44
C ARG A 162 8.80 8.19 6.73
N MET A 163 9.75 8.31 5.81
CA MET A 163 11.08 7.78 6.06
C MET A 163 11.75 8.51 7.24
N LEU A 164 11.51 9.81 7.37
CA LEU A 164 12.05 10.62 8.48
C LEU A 164 11.33 10.31 9.80
N ASP A 165 10.00 10.19 9.79
CA ASP A 165 9.22 9.76 10.97
C ASP A 165 9.72 8.42 11.53
N MET A 166 10.17 7.52 10.65
CA MET A 166 10.70 6.20 11.00
C MET A 166 12.17 6.21 11.42
N GLY A 167 12.82 7.39 11.46
CA GLY A 167 14.21 7.54 11.87
C GLY A 167 15.23 7.12 10.80
N PHE A 168 14.86 7.05 9.52
CA PHE A 168 15.78 6.65 8.45
C PHE A 168 16.70 7.78 7.96
N GLN A 169 16.72 8.94 8.61
CA GLN A 169 17.51 10.09 8.16
C GLN A 169 19.00 9.73 7.94
N ALA A 170 19.66 9.11 8.93
CA ALA A 170 21.06 8.71 8.81
C ALA A 170 21.30 7.71 7.67
N SER A 171 20.37 6.77 7.47
CA SER A 171 20.43 5.83 6.34
C SER A 171 20.27 6.55 4.99
N LEU A 172 19.40 7.56 4.88
CA LEU A 172 19.24 8.33 3.65
C LEU A 172 20.50 9.11 3.30
N GLU A 173 21.12 9.76 4.28
CA GLU A 173 22.39 10.49 4.14
C GLU A 173 23.49 9.52 3.65
N ALA A 174 23.67 8.38 4.33
CA ALA A 174 24.66 7.38 3.95
C ALA A 174 24.45 6.79 2.54
N ILE A 175 23.19 6.59 2.12
CA ILE A 175 22.89 6.12 0.76
C ILE A 175 23.27 7.19 -0.25
N VAL A 176 22.93 8.45 0.02
CA VAL A 176 23.18 9.57 -0.90
C VAL A 176 24.66 9.80 -1.12
N ASP A 177 25.47 9.65 -0.08
CA ASP A 177 26.93 9.79 -0.17
C ASP A 177 27.55 8.78 -1.16
N GLU A 178 26.91 7.63 -1.36
CA GLU A 178 27.31 6.59 -2.32
C GLU A 178 26.75 6.84 -3.74
N THR A 179 26.06 7.95 -3.98
CA THR A 179 25.45 8.27 -5.29
C THR A 179 26.16 9.43 -6.01
N PRO A 180 26.16 9.43 -7.36
CA PRO A 180 26.69 10.55 -8.14
C PRO A 180 25.96 11.86 -7.84
N ALA A 181 26.72 12.95 -7.69
CA ALA A 181 26.16 14.30 -7.51
C ALA A 181 25.42 14.82 -8.75
N SER A 182 25.66 14.23 -9.93
CA SER A 182 25.01 14.60 -11.20
C SER A 182 23.61 14.02 -11.37
N ARG A 183 23.18 13.09 -10.50
CA ARG A 183 21.87 12.45 -10.58
C ARG A 183 20.71 13.45 -10.47
N GLN A 184 19.57 13.11 -11.03
CA GLN A 184 18.30 13.77 -10.77
C GLN A 184 17.69 13.21 -9.47
N THR A 185 17.22 14.07 -8.58
CA THR A 185 16.51 13.69 -7.36
C THR A 185 15.04 14.07 -7.45
N LEU A 186 14.14 13.11 -7.22
CA LEU A 186 12.70 13.32 -7.17
C LEU A 186 12.19 13.00 -5.76
N LEU A 187 11.53 13.95 -5.11
CA LEU A 187 11.01 13.81 -3.76
C LEU A 187 9.49 13.87 -3.80
N PHE A 188 8.84 12.80 -3.35
CA PHE A 188 7.40 12.69 -3.25
C PHE A 188 6.99 12.55 -1.80
N SER A 189 6.07 13.41 -1.37
CA SER A 189 5.61 13.44 0.02
C SER A 189 4.14 13.84 0.11
N ALA A 190 3.45 13.42 1.17
CA ALA A 190 2.11 13.96 1.46
C ALA A 190 2.23 15.32 2.15
N THR A 191 3.23 15.45 3.03
CA THR A 191 3.49 16.66 3.81
C THR A 191 4.87 17.24 3.51
N PHE A 192 5.03 18.55 3.66
CA PHE A 192 6.32 19.22 3.56
C PHE A 192 6.64 19.91 4.89
N SER A 193 6.81 19.07 5.91
CA SER A 193 7.10 19.49 7.28
C SER A 193 8.52 20.04 7.42
N ASP A 194 8.80 20.69 8.55
CA ASP A 194 10.13 21.20 8.87
C ASP A 194 11.19 20.10 8.96
N ALA A 195 10.79 18.83 9.12
CA ALA A 195 11.71 17.69 9.05
C ALA A 195 12.14 17.37 7.60
N VAL A 196 11.25 17.54 6.61
CA VAL A 196 11.54 17.22 5.20
C VAL A 196 12.38 18.32 4.54
N ARG A 197 12.20 19.59 4.95
CA ARG A 197 12.89 20.74 4.34
C ARG A 197 14.42 20.62 4.34
N PRO A 198 15.11 20.28 5.46
CA PRO A 198 16.57 20.13 5.47
C PRO A 198 17.05 19.01 4.55
N VAL A 199 16.31 17.89 4.52
CA VAL A 199 16.63 16.74 3.67
C VAL A 199 16.48 17.12 2.19
N ALA A 200 15.39 17.77 1.81
CA ALA A 200 15.22 18.25 0.43
C ALA A 200 16.33 19.24 0.03
N ALA A 201 16.70 20.17 0.91
CA ALA A 201 17.76 21.15 0.66
C ALA A 201 19.14 20.50 0.52
N ALA A 202 19.43 19.44 1.28
CA ALA A 202 20.71 18.72 1.19
C ALA A 202 20.81 17.82 -0.05
N LEU A 203 19.69 17.26 -0.50
CA LEU A 203 19.67 16.21 -1.52
C LEU A 203 19.39 16.69 -2.95
N MET A 204 18.87 17.90 -3.13
CA MET A 204 18.29 18.38 -4.39
C MET A 204 18.95 19.67 -4.90
N ARG A 205 18.88 19.88 -6.22
CA ARG A 205 19.47 21.02 -6.94
C ARG A 205 18.39 21.81 -7.66
N ASP A 206 18.11 23.03 -7.18
CA ASP A 206 17.09 23.94 -7.74
C ASP A 206 15.78 23.21 -8.12
N PRO A 207 15.10 22.56 -7.14
CA PRO A 207 13.98 21.70 -7.42
C PRO A 207 12.73 22.49 -7.84
N VAL A 208 12.02 22.00 -8.85
CA VAL A 208 10.67 22.48 -9.16
C VAL A 208 9.72 21.94 -8.12
N THR A 209 9.00 22.84 -7.44
CA THR A 209 7.98 22.44 -6.46
C THR A 209 6.62 22.39 -7.14
N VAL A 210 5.99 21.21 -7.08
CA VAL A 210 4.65 20.95 -7.59
C VAL A 210 3.75 20.67 -6.39
N GLU A 211 2.79 21.54 -6.17
CA GLU A 211 1.75 21.38 -5.15
C GLU A 211 0.39 21.38 -5.82
N VAL A 212 -0.23 20.21 -5.89
CA VAL A 212 -1.62 20.14 -6.33
C VAL A 212 -2.49 20.44 -5.13
N ALA A 213 -3.10 21.62 -5.14
CA ALA A 213 -4.02 22.06 -4.10
C ALA A 213 -5.14 21.05 -3.92
N GLU A 214 -5.47 20.77 -2.66
CA GLU A 214 -6.60 19.93 -2.31
C GLU A 214 -7.88 20.66 -2.75
N THR A 215 -8.60 20.09 -3.72
CA THR A 215 -10.04 20.08 -3.55
C THR A 215 -10.29 19.07 -2.43
N HIS A 216 -10.33 19.55 -1.19
CA HIS A 216 -11.11 18.85 -0.18
C HIS A 216 -12.51 18.77 -0.79
N ASP A 217 -12.89 17.60 -1.31
CA ASP A 217 -14.28 17.21 -1.17
C ASP A 217 -14.48 17.03 0.33
N ALA A 218 -14.68 18.15 1.04
CA ALA A 218 -15.05 18.19 2.45
C ALA A 218 -16.36 17.41 2.71
N GLY A 219 -16.99 16.87 1.66
CA GLY A 219 -18.14 15.97 1.72
C GLY A 219 -17.87 14.48 1.52
N SER A 220 -16.64 14.00 1.26
CA SER A 220 -16.44 12.56 1.00
C SER A 220 -16.19 11.72 2.24
N ILE A 221 -15.61 12.24 3.32
CA ILE A 221 -15.37 11.48 4.55
C ILE A 221 -16.23 12.05 5.68
N HIS A 222 -17.12 11.23 6.22
CA HIS A 222 -17.89 11.56 7.41
C HIS A 222 -17.11 11.09 8.65
N GLU A 223 -16.27 11.98 9.19
CA GLU A 223 -15.62 11.75 10.47
C GLU A 223 -16.55 12.10 11.64
N ARG A 224 -16.71 11.16 12.57
CA ARG A 224 -17.50 11.33 13.78
C ARG A 224 -16.76 10.89 15.03
N VAL A 225 -16.96 11.63 16.10
CA VAL A 225 -16.46 11.32 17.44
C VAL A 225 -17.56 10.67 18.26
N TYR A 226 -17.23 9.58 18.94
CA TYR A 226 -18.12 8.86 19.84
C TYR A 226 -17.52 8.80 21.23
N ARG A 227 -18.19 9.45 22.19
CA ARG A 227 -17.82 9.37 23.60
C ARG A 227 -18.11 7.99 24.15
N VAL A 228 -17.13 7.42 24.85
CA VAL A 228 -17.21 6.13 25.52
C VAL A 228 -16.82 6.31 26.98
N ALA A 229 -17.42 5.52 27.87
CA ALA A 229 -16.93 5.44 29.25
C ALA A 229 -15.50 4.89 29.25
N ASP A 230 -14.73 5.24 30.28
CA ASP A 230 -13.37 4.71 30.44
C ASP A 230 -13.40 3.19 30.69
N GLY A 231 -12.36 2.51 30.19
CA GLY A 231 -12.20 1.07 30.29
C GLY A 231 -12.33 0.32 28.97
N ASP A 232 -11.59 -0.79 28.86
CA ASP A 232 -11.48 -1.55 27.61
C ASP A 232 -12.81 -2.20 27.19
N GLU A 233 -13.63 -2.63 28.14
CA GLU A 233 -14.94 -3.24 27.86
C GLU A 233 -15.92 -2.27 27.20
N ALA A 234 -16.02 -1.03 27.71
CA ALA A 234 -16.91 -0.01 27.18
C ALA A 234 -16.50 0.40 25.75
N ARG A 235 -15.18 0.51 25.52
CA ARG A 235 -14.61 0.86 24.22
C ARG A 235 -14.79 -0.27 23.19
N LEU A 236 -14.61 -1.52 23.61
CA LEU A 236 -14.89 -2.69 22.76
C LEU A 236 -16.37 -2.77 22.40
N GLU A 237 -17.28 -2.60 23.36
CA GLU A 237 -18.72 -2.60 23.09
C GLU A 237 -19.10 -1.49 22.09
N ALA A 238 -18.54 -0.30 22.25
CA ALA A 238 -18.74 0.82 21.32
C ALA A 238 -18.27 0.45 19.90
N LEU A 239 -17.08 -0.14 19.76
CA LEU A 239 -16.58 -0.63 18.48
C LEU A 239 -17.52 -1.66 17.85
N CYS A 240 -17.99 -2.65 18.62
CA CYS A 240 -18.94 -3.67 18.14
C CYS A 240 -20.25 -3.04 17.66
N ARG A 241 -20.81 -2.07 18.42
CA ARG A 241 -22.04 -1.34 18.06
C ARG A 241 -21.86 -0.59 16.73
N LEU A 242 -20.73 0.08 16.54
CA LEU A 242 -20.44 0.82 15.30
C LEU A 242 -20.25 -0.12 14.11
N LEU A 243 -19.50 -1.22 14.27
CA LEU A 243 -19.29 -2.22 13.22
C LEU A 243 -20.62 -2.87 12.77
N LEU A 244 -21.52 -3.18 13.71
CA LEU A 244 -22.83 -3.77 13.40
C LEU A 244 -23.86 -2.77 12.88
N HIS A 245 -23.67 -1.49 13.18
CA HIS A 245 -24.49 -0.41 12.66
C HIS A 245 -24.12 -0.08 11.20
N PHE A 246 -22.85 0.23 10.95
CA PHE A 246 -22.36 0.65 9.63
C PHE A 246 -22.12 -0.52 8.67
N ARG A 247 -21.83 -1.71 9.19
CA ARG A 247 -21.61 -2.94 8.41
C ARG A 247 -20.66 -2.74 7.20
N PRO A 248 -19.42 -2.26 7.42
CA PRO A 248 -18.46 -2.11 6.34
C PRO A 248 -18.02 -3.47 5.77
N GLY A 249 -17.87 -3.57 4.45
CA GLY A 249 -17.32 -4.75 3.78
C GLY A 249 -15.82 -4.90 4.00
N SER A 250 -15.09 -3.79 4.11
CA SER A 250 -13.69 -3.74 4.55
C SER A 250 -13.42 -2.52 5.44
N SER A 251 -12.74 -2.74 6.57
CA SER A 251 -12.41 -1.69 7.52
C SER A 251 -11.08 -1.92 8.23
N VAL A 252 -10.50 -0.83 8.74
CA VAL A 252 -9.32 -0.87 9.62
C VAL A 252 -9.68 -0.28 10.99
N VAL A 253 -9.25 -0.96 12.04
CA VAL A 253 -9.31 -0.50 13.43
C VAL A 253 -7.90 -0.13 13.87
N PHE A 254 -7.64 1.14 14.14
CA PHE A 254 -6.33 1.63 14.55
C PHE A 254 -6.18 1.62 16.07
N CYS A 255 -5.14 0.91 16.52
CA CYS A 255 -4.72 0.79 17.90
C CYS A 255 -3.34 1.45 18.09
N ASN A 256 -3.05 1.93 19.29
CA ASN A 256 -1.79 2.63 19.57
C ASN A 256 -0.65 1.66 19.92
N THR A 257 -0.96 0.43 20.34
CA THR A 257 0.04 -0.57 20.75
C THR A 257 -0.18 -1.92 20.08
N LYS A 258 0.89 -2.71 19.97
CA LYS A 258 0.86 -4.06 19.41
C LYS A 258 -0.02 -5.01 20.24
N ARG A 259 0.14 -4.95 21.57
CA ARG A 259 -0.67 -5.73 22.53
C ARG A 259 -2.17 -5.46 22.37
N GLU A 260 -2.55 -4.18 22.31
CA GLU A 260 -3.95 -3.79 22.10
C GLU A 260 -4.49 -4.30 20.76
N THR A 261 -3.65 -4.31 19.73
CA THR A 261 -4.02 -4.82 18.41
C THR A 261 -4.43 -6.31 18.48
N ASP A 262 -3.68 -7.12 19.21
CA ASP A 262 -3.98 -8.54 19.43
C ASP A 262 -5.24 -8.74 20.29
N GLU A 263 -5.34 -8.00 21.40
CA GLU A 263 -6.47 -8.08 22.34
C GLU A 263 -7.79 -7.72 21.66
N VAL A 264 -7.83 -6.61 20.91
CA VAL A 264 -9.03 -6.17 20.19
C VAL A 264 -9.38 -7.14 19.07
N ALA A 265 -8.41 -7.65 18.30
CA ALA A 265 -8.69 -8.63 17.25
C ALA A 265 -9.24 -9.94 17.81
N GLN A 266 -8.70 -10.43 18.93
CA GLN A 266 -9.18 -11.62 19.61
C GLN A 266 -10.60 -11.43 20.14
N ALA A 267 -10.86 -10.29 20.79
CA ALA A 267 -12.16 -9.97 21.35
C ALA A 267 -13.24 -9.84 20.26
N LEU A 268 -12.94 -9.13 19.16
CA LEU A 268 -13.81 -9.09 17.98
C LEU A 268 -14.06 -10.49 17.41
N GLY A 269 -13.04 -11.35 17.37
CA GLY A 269 -13.18 -12.73 16.94
C GLY A 269 -14.06 -13.60 17.85
N ALA A 270 -14.09 -13.31 19.16
CA ALA A 270 -14.99 -13.96 20.13
C ALA A 270 -16.45 -13.53 19.93
N GLU A 271 -16.67 -12.27 19.54
CA GLU A 271 -17.98 -11.73 19.15
C GLU A 271 -18.41 -12.13 17.72
N GLY A 272 -17.64 -12.98 17.04
CA GLY A 272 -17.97 -13.52 15.72
C GLY A 272 -17.56 -12.67 14.53
N PHE A 273 -16.86 -11.56 14.73
CA PHE A 273 -16.33 -10.74 13.63
C PHE A 273 -15.11 -11.41 12.96
N SER A 274 -14.96 -11.16 11.66
CA SER A 274 -13.76 -11.58 10.92
C SER A 274 -12.67 -10.51 11.02
N ALA A 275 -11.93 -10.54 12.12
CA ALA A 275 -10.84 -9.61 12.45
C ALA A 275 -9.46 -10.26 12.39
N LEU A 276 -8.46 -9.50 11.91
CA LEU A 276 -7.05 -9.90 11.86
C LEU A 276 -6.18 -8.82 12.53
N ALA A 277 -5.23 -9.21 13.39
CA ALA A 277 -4.25 -8.30 13.99
C ALA A 277 -3.05 -8.09 13.06
N LEU A 278 -2.59 -6.84 12.91
CA LEU A 278 -1.44 -6.48 12.08
C LEU A 278 -0.53 -5.49 12.82
N HIS A 279 0.62 -5.96 13.28
CA HIS A 279 1.60 -5.16 14.02
C HIS A 279 3.04 -5.59 13.67
N GLY A 280 4.02 -4.86 14.18
CA GLY A 280 5.43 -5.04 13.81
C GLY A 280 6.16 -6.27 14.38
N ASP A 281 5.52 -7.07 15.23
CA ASP A 281 6.14 -8.31 15.76
C ASP A 281 5.80 -9.54 14.91
N LEU A 282 4.90 -9.40 13.94
CA LEU A 282 4.59 -10.47 13.00
C LEU A 282 5.77 -10.74 12.09
N GLU A 283 6.08 -12.02 11.90
CA GLU A 283 6.99 -12.42 10.83
C GLU A 283 6.44 -11.98 9.48
N GLN A 284 7.33 -11.66 8.53
CA GLN A 284 6.87 -11.18 7.22
C GLN A 284 5.94 -12.18 6.52
N ALA A 285 6.21 -13.47 6.63
CA ALA A 285 5.39 -14.50 5.99
C ALA A 285 3.93 -14.47 6.49
N ASP A 286 3.74 -14.17 7.78
CA ASP A 286 2.42 -14.01 8.37
C ASP A 286 1.80 -12.67 7.98
N ARG A 287 2.58 -11.58 8.00
CA ARG A 287 2.15 -10.26 7.52
C ARG A 287 1.62 -10.32 6.09
N ASP A 288 2.40 -10.89 5.16
CA ASP A 288 2.02 -11.08 3.75
C ASP A 288 0.72 -11.89 3.63
N ARG A 289 0.59 -12.96 4.42
CA ARG A 289 -0.59 -13.82 4.43
C ARG A 289 -1.83 -13.05 4.90
N LEU A 290 -1.75 -12.31 6.01
CA LEU A 290 -2.89 -11.55 6.55
C LEU A 290 -3.34 -10.46 5.58
N LEU A 291 -2.40 -9.76 4.96
CA LEU A 291 -2.70 -8.75 3.94
C LEU A 291 -3.37 -9.35 2.71
N VAL A 292 -2.97 -10.54 2.30
CA VAL A 292 -3.65 -11.26 1.23
C VAL A 292 -5.08 -11.63 1.62
N LEU A 293 -5.32 -12.14 2.84
CA LEU A 293 -6.66 -12.47 3.31
C LEU A 293 -7.58 -11.24 3.30
N PHE A 294 -7.06 -10.10 3.76
CA PHE A 294 -7.81 -8.85 3.78
C PHE A 294 -8.07 -8.31 2.37
N ALA A 295 -7.04 -8.26 1.50
CA ALA A 295 -7.16 -7.81 0.11
C ALA A 295 -8.09 -8.69 -0.74
N ASN A 296 -8.25 -9.95 -0.35
CA ASN A 296 -9.16 -10.93 -0.95
C ASN A 296 -10.59 -10.83 -0.42
N ARG A 297 -10.89 -9.92 0.52
CA ARG A 297 -12.18 -9.85 1.24
C ARG A 297 -12.55 -11.19 1.92
N SER A 298 -11.54 -11.90 2.41
CA SER A 298 -11.70 -13.10 3.25
C SER A 298 -11.65 -12.78 4.75
N ALA A 299 -11.22 -11.56 5.09
CA ALA A 299 -11.45 -10.91 6.36
C ALA A 299 -11.98 -9.50 6.11
N SER A 300 -12.83 -9.00 7.00
CA SER A 300 -13.49 -7.69 6.85
C SER A 300 -12.87 -6.61 7.73
N ILE A 301 -12.16 -7.00 8.81
CA ILE A 301 -11.58 -6.08 9.77
C ILE A 301 -10.10 -6.37 9.90
N LEU A 302 -9.29 -5.33 9.77
CA LEU A 302 -7.88 -5.36 10.10
C LEU A 302 -7.65 -4.46 11.31
N VAL A 303 -7.29 -5.04 12.44
CA VAL A 303 -6.86 -4.30 13.62
C VAL A 303 -5.37 -4.05 13.47
N ALA A 304 -4.89 -2.81 13.52
CA ALA A 304 -3.51 -2.51 13.22
C ALA A 304 -2.93 -1.33 14.02
N THR A 305 -1.60 -1.34 14.19
CA THR A 305 -0.86 -0.14 14.60
C THR A 305 -0.56 0.75 13.41
N ASP A 306 -0.27 2.03 13.66
CA ASP A 306 0.11 2.99 12.62
C ASP A 306 1.24 2.48 11.72
N VAL A 307 2.33 2.00 12.33
CA VAL A 307 3.50 1.51 11.61
C VAL A 307 3.13 0.34 10.70
N ALA A 308 2.28 -0.56 11.19
CA ALA A 308 1.92 -1.75 10.46
C ALA A 308 0.88 -1.49 9.37
N ALA A 309 0.05 -0.46 9.51
CA ALA A 309 -0.95 -0.04 8.53
C ALA A 309 -0.44 1.00 7.51
N ARG A 310 0.75 1.57 7.73
CA ARG A 310 1.45 2.40 6.73
C ARG A 310 1.87 1.55 5.53
N GLY A 311 1.82 2.14 4.32
CA GLY A 311 2.15 1.43 3.07
C GLY A 311 1.18 0.33 2.66
N LEU A 312 0.06 0.15 3.37
CA LEU A 312 -1.01 -0.74 2.92
C LEU A 312 -1.72 -0.11 1.72
N ASP A 313 -1.41 -0.57 0.51
CA ASP A 313 -2.28 -0.46 -0.67
C ASP A 313 -3.39 -1.49 -0.53
N ILE A 314 -4.16 -1.33 0.53
CA ILE A 314 -5.48 -1.89 0.55
C ILE A 314 -6.30 -0.94 -0.29
N ALA A 315 -6.96 -1.50 -1.31
CA ALA A 315 -8.07 -0.84 -1.99
C ALA A 315 -8.94 -0.09 -0.98
N GLU A 316 -9.45 1.07 -1.41
CA GLU A 316 -10.27 1.97 -0.61
C GLU A 316 -11.14 1.25 0.44
N LEU A 317 -10.97 1.62 1.71
CA LEU A 317 -11.72 1.06 2.83
C LEU A 317 -13.10 1.71 2.91
N ASP A 318 -14.10 0.92 3.30
CA ASP A 318 -15.46 1.43 3.52
C ASP A 318 -15.53 2.21 4.84
N ALA A 319 -14.72 1.83 5.83
CA ALA A 319 -14.67 2.50 7.12
C ALA A 319 -13.31 2.43 7.82
N VAL A 320 -13.03 3.45 8.63
CA VAL A 320 -11.89 3.55 9.54
C VAL A 320 -12.42 3.75 10.96
N PHE A 321 -11.88 2.99 11.90
CA PHE A 321 -12.18 3.15 13.33
C PHE A 321 -10.89 3.48 14.07
N ASN A 322 -10.79 4.67 14.63
CA ASN A 322 -9.73 5.01 15.57
C ASN A 322 -10.15 4.49 16.94
N TYR A 323 -9.64 3.31 17.30
CA TYR A 323 -9.91 2.72 18.61
C TYR A 323 -9.31 3.58 19.70
N GLN A 324 -8.17 4.22 19.46
CA GLN A 324 -7.67 5.34 20.25
C GLN A 324 -7.31 6.50 19.31
N ILE A 325 -7.37 7.75 19.79
CA ILE A 325 -6.81 8.88 19.06
C ILE A 325 -5.30 8.64 18.83
N ALA A 326 -4.81 8.98 17.64
CA ALA A 326 -3.40 8.84 17.31
C ALA A 326 -2.52 9.66 18.27
N ARG A 327 -1.30 9.18 18.55
CA ARG A 327 -0.36 9.89 19.44
C ARG A 327 0.12 11.21 18.83
N GLU A 328 0.34 11.21 17.53
CA GLU A 328 0.71 12.36 16.70
C GLU A 328 -0.51 12.76 15.86
N LEU A 329 -0.81 14.05 15.79
CA LEU A 329 -2.06 14.55 15.17
C LEU A 329 -2.02 14.40 13.65
N GLU A 330 -0.84 14.56 13.06
CA GLU A 330 -0.59 14.34 11.64
C GLU A 330 -0.91 12.89 11.26
N VAL A 331 -0.64 11.93 12.15
CA VAL A 331 -0.94 10.52 11.91
C VAL A 331 -2.45 10.27 11.87
N HIS A 332 -3.24 11.03 12.64
CA HIS A 332 -4.70 10.91 12.64
C HIS A 332 -5.31 11.16 11.25
N VAL A 333 -4.91 12.26 10.60
CA VAL A 333 -5.33 12.59 9.23
C VAL A 333 -5.01 11.44 8.27
N HIS A 334 -3.87 10.78 8.46
CA HIS A 334 -3.47 9.66 7.63
C HIS A 334 -4.23 8.35 7.90
N ARG A 335 -4.76 8.17 9.12
CA ARG A 335 -5.67 7.06 9.44
C ARG A 335 -7.01 7.28 8.75
N VAL A 336 -7.60 8.47 8.93
CA VAL A 336 -8.89 8.86 8.34
C VAL A 336 -8.84 8.82 6.81
N GLY A 337 -7.75 9.31 6.21
CA GLY A 337 -7.51 9.27 4.76
C GLY A 337 -7.32 7.86 4.16
N ARG A 338 -7.55 6.77 4.91
CA ARG A 338 -7.63 5.39 4.39
C ARG A 338 -9.01 5.05 3.81
N THR A 339 -10.02 5.87 4.08
CA THR A 339 -11.36 5.79 3.47
C THR A 339 -11.63 7.04 2.61
N GLY A 340 -12.75 7.05 1.87
CA GLY A 340 -13.23 8.18 1.07
C GLY A 340 -12.27 8.67 -0.03
N ARG A 341 -11.63 7.74 -0.74
CA ARG A 341 -10.74 8.02 -1.87
C ARG A 341 -11.54 8.01 -3.19
N ALA A 342 -10.99 8.61 -4.25
CA ALA A 342 -11.59 8.55 -5.60
C ALA A 342 -13.08 8.97 -5.74
N GLY A 343 -13.61 9.78 -4.81
CA GLY A 343 -14.98 10.30 -4.85
C GLY A 343 -16.04 9.45 -4.15
N SER A 344 -15.68 8.34 -3.48
CA SER A 344 -16.64 7.55 -2.68
C SER A 344 -16.83 8.16 -1.29
N ALA A 345 -18.01 7.94 -0.70
CA ALA A 345 -18.26 8.30 0.70
C ALA A 345 -17.55 7.31 1.64
N GLY A 346 -16.74 7.82 2.58
CA GLY A 346 -16.01 7.05 3.59
C GLY A 346 -16.49 7.35 5.00
N ILE A 347 -16.45 6.35 5.88
CA ILE A 347 -16.85 6.50 7.29
C ILE A 347 -15.60 6.51 8.16
N ALA A 348 -15.41 7.54 8.98
CA ALA A 348 -14.37 7.56 10.00
C ALA A 348 -15.01 7.72 11.39
N CYS A 349 -14.70 6.82 12.31
CA CYS A 349 -15.23 6.84 13.67
C CYS A 349 -14.07 6.90 14.66
N THR A 350 -14.08 7.89 15.56
CA THR A 350 -13.05 8.05 16.59
C THR A 350 -13.67 7.85 17.97
N LEU A 351 -13.16 6.86 18.72
CA LEU A 351 -13.60 6.59 20.09
C LEU A 351 -12.80 7.44 21.07
N VAL A 352 -13.50 8.15 21.95
CA VAL A 352 -12.88 9.09 22.92
C VAL A 352 -13.38 8.77 24.32
N GLY A 353 -12.45 8.41 25.21
CA GLY A 353 -12.72 8.21 26.64
C GLY A 353 -12.82 9.55 27.39
N GLU A 354 -13.31 9.51 28.63
CA GLU A 354 -13.46 10.71 29.46
C GLU A 354 -12.10 11.38 29.74
N GLY A 355 -11.04 10.57 29.92
CA GLY A 355 -9.68 11.06 30.12
C GLY A 355 -8.97 11.60 28.88
N GLU A 356 -9.60 11.60 27.70
CA GLU A 356 -8.95 11.97 26.42
C GLU A 356 -9.38 13.34 25.87
N GLU A 357 -10.16 14.12 26.63
CA GLU A 357 -10.71 15.42 26.18
C GLU A 357 -9.63 16.38 25.67
N TYR A 358 -8.54 16.53 26.42
CA TYR A 358 -7.42 17.38 26.04
C TYR A 358 -6.81 16.99 24.68
N ARG A 359 -6.81 15.70 24.34
CA ARG A 359 -6.29 15.23 23.05
C ARG A 359 -7.29 15.49 21.92
N LEU A 360 -8.59 15.39 22.20
CA LEU A 360 -9.65 15.74 21.26
C LEU A 360 -9.61 17.24 20.91
N GLU A 361 -9.46 18.11 21.92
CA GLU A 361 -9.31 19.57 21.72
C GLU A 361 -8.11 19.88 20.83
N ARG A 362 -6.94 19.31 21.12
CA ARG A 362 -5.74 19.49 20.29
C ARG A 362 -5.92 19.00 18.86
N LEU A 363 -6.66 17.91 18.67
CA LEU A 363 -6.96 17.40 17.33
C LEU A 363 -7.88 18.35 16.57
N ALA A 364 -8.93 18.87 17.21
CA ALA A 364 -9.82 19.87 16.60
C ALA A 364 -9.06 21.14 16.23
N ASP A 365 -8.18 21.64 17.11
CA ASP A 365 -7.31 22.79 16.84
C ASP A 365 -6.39 22.54 15.63
N PHE A 366 -5.82 21.34 15.52
CA PHE A 366 -4.95 20.96 14.42
C PHE A 366 -5.70 20.85 13.08
N LEU A 367 -6.94 20.36 13.10
CA LEU A 367 -7.79 20.27 11.92
C LEU A 367 -8.37 21.64 11.52
N GLY A 368 -8.40 22.60 12.45
CA GLY A 368 -8.95 23.94 12.24
C GLY A 368 -10.48 24.01 12.26
N GLU A 369 -11.15 22.90 12.58
CA GLU A 369 -12.61 22.79 12.70
C GLU A 369 -13.01 21.80 13.82
N PRO A 370 -14.16 22.00 14.48
CA PRO A 370 -14.64 21.07 15.49
C PRO A 370 -15.10 19.76 14.86
N LEU A 371 -14.73 18.64 15.49
CA LEU A 371 -15.18 17.31 15.06
C LEU A 371 -16.66 17.07 15.44
N GLU A 372 -17.44 16.50 14.52
CA GLU A 372 -18.85 16.17 14.76
C GLU A 372 -18.97 15.04 15.80
N GLU A 373 -19.56 15.34 16.95
CA GLU A 373 -19.92 14.33 17.94
C GLU A 373 -21.24 13.65 17.60
N ALA A 374 -21.29 12.32 17.74
CA ALA A 374 -22.50 11.54 17.51
C ALA A 374 -22.74 10.54 18.65
N PRO A 375 -24.02 10.25 18.98
CA PRO A 375 -24.33 9.23 19.97
C PRO A 375 -24.01 7.83 19.44
N LEU A 376 -23.56 6.94 20.32
CA LEU A 376 -23.35 5.54 19.96
C LEU A 376 -24.68 4.88 19.52
N PRO A 377 -24.69 4.07 18.43
CA PRO A 377 -25.88 3.32 18.01
C PRO A 377 -26.47 2.50 19.16
N PRO A 378 -27.79 2.34 19.32
CA PRO A 378 -28.36 1.71 20.52
C PRO A 378 -27.85 0.28 20.74
N ARG A 379 -27.81 -0.18 22.01
CA ARG A 379 -27.34 -1.53 22.37
C ARG A 379 -28.13 -2.65 21.68
N SER A 380 -29.36 -2.39 21.22
CA SER A 380 -30.16 -3.34 20.43
C SER A 380 -29.46 -3.80 19.15
N VAL A 381 -28.53 -3.00 18.61
CA VAL A 381 -27.72 -3.37 17.44
C VAL A 381 -26.82 -4.60 17.71
N LEU A 382 -26.44 -4.86 18.96
CA LEU A 382 -25.64 -6.03 19.36
C LEU A 382 -26.37 -7.37 19.14
N SER A 383 -27.69 -7.35 18.93
CA SER A 383 -28.44 -8.56 18.57
C SER A 383 -28.25 -9.00 17.11
N ARG A 384 -27.60 -8.17 16.27
CA ARG A 384 -27.33 -8.48 14.87
C ARG A 384 -26.11 -9.35 14.74
N GLU A 385 -26.13 -10.26 13.78
CA GLU A 385 -24.95 -11.04 13.43
C GLU A 385 -23.90 -10.19 12.68
N PRO A 386 -22.61 -10.36 12.99
CA PRO A 386 -21.51 -9.78 12.23
C PRO A 386 -21.58 -10.12 10.74
N LEU A 387 -21.02 -9.23 9.90
CA LEU A 387 -20.87 -9.53 8.48
C LEU A 387 -19.90 -10.69 8.27
N VAL A 388 -20.36 -11.68 7.50
CA VAL A 388 -19.51 -12.75 7.00
C VAL A 388 -18.81 -12.24 5.73
N PRO A 389 -17.47 -12.31 5.65
CA PRO A 389 -16.76 -11.93 4.43
C PRO A 389 -17.28 -12.70 3.18
N PRO A 390 -17.40 -12.07 2.01
CA PRO A 390 -17.98 -12.72 0.82
C PRO A 390 -17.07 -13.81 0.23
N MET A 391 -15.77 -13.75 0.50
CA MET A 391 -14.77 -14.65 -0.05
C MET A 391 -14.16 -15.56 1.02
N ALA A 392 -13.65 -16.69 0.59
CA ALA A 392 -12.69 -17.51 1.33
C ALA A 392 -11.38 -17.55 0.54
N THR A 393 -10.24 -17.59 1.24
CA THR A 393 -8.93 -17.70 0.60
C THR A 393 -8.38 -19.11 0.75
N LEU A 394 -7.96 -19.69 -0.38
CA LEU A 394 -7.24 -20.95 -0.42
C LEU A 394 -5.74 -20.66 -0.63
N GLN A 395 -4.89 -21.33 0.13
CA GLN A 395 -3.45 -21.29 -0.02
C GLN A 395 -2.93 -22.57 -0.65
N LEU A 396 -2.11 -22.39 -1.68
CA LEU A 396 -1.37 -23.43 -2.36
C LEU A 396 0.09 -23.40 -1.89
N GLY A 397 0.66 -24.58 -1.65
CA GLY A 397 2.07 -24.76 -1.30
C GLY A 397 3.03 -24.62 -2.50
N SER A 398 2.64 -23.91 -3.55
CA SER A 398 3.43 -23.69 -4.76
C SER A 398 3.29 -22.24 -5.22
N GLY A 399 4.40 -21.61 -5.60
CA GLY A 399 4.47 -20.20 -6.00
C GLY A 399 5.41 -19.97 -7.18
N LYS A 400 5.99 -18.76 -7.26
CA LYS A 400 6.85 -18.31 -8.36
C LYS A 400 8.05 -19.23 -8.58
N LYS A 401 8.67 -19.76 -7.51
CA LYS A 401 9.82 -20.68 -7.64
C LYS A 401 9.47 -21.99 -8.32
N GLN A 402 8.20 -22.42 -8.22
CA GLN A 402 7.67 -23.58 -8.94
C GLN A 402 7.12 -23.20 -10.33
N LYS A 403 7.39 -21.97 -10.80
CA LYS A 403 6.90 -21.40 -12.07
C LYS A 403 5.37 -21.41 -12.19
N VAL A 404 4.67 -21.31 -11.07
CA VAL A 404 3.20 -21.14 -11.04
C VAL A 404 2.87 -19.68 -11.35
N ARG A 405 1.90 -19.47 -12.23
CA ARG A 405 1.33 -18.17 -12.61
C ARG A 405 -0.14 -18.11 -12.23
N PRO A 406 -0.74 -16.91 -12.08
CA PRO A 406 -2.16 -16.77 -11.80
C PRO A 406 -3.06 -17.54 -12.77
N GLY A 407 -2.75 -17.52 -14.07
CA GLY A 407 -3.51 -18.25 -15.10
C GLY A 407 -3.48 -19.77 -14.92
N ASP A 408 -2.40 -20.34 -14.37
CA ASP A 408 -2.34 -21.78 -14.10
C ASP A 408 -3.30 -22.19 -12.99
N ILE A 409 -3.47 -21.34 -11.98
CA ILE A 409 -4.38 -21.56 -10.84
C ILE A 409 -5.83 -21.33 -11.30
N LEU A 410 -6.07 -20.27 -12.07
CA LEU A 410 -7.39 -19.99 -12.64
C LEU A 410 -7.86 -21.17 -13.49
N GLY A 411 -7.04 -21.62 -14.45
CA GLY A 411 -7.39 -22.75 -15.32
C GLY A 411 -7.64 -24.06 -14.55
N ALA A 412 -6.94 -24.28 -13.43
CA ALA A 412 -7.18 -25.44 -12.58
C ALA A 412 -8.52 -25.39 -11.84
N LEU A 413 -9.04 -24.19 -11.55
CA LEU A 413 -10.32 -23.99 -10.88
C LEU A 413 -11.50 -23.93 -11.87
N THR A 414 -11.29 -23.34 -13.04
CA THR A 414 -12.34 -23.04 -14.04
C THR A 414 -12.30 -23.96 -15.27
N GLY A 415 -11.61 -25.11 -15.17
CA GLY A 415 -11.52 -26.10 -16.26
C GLY A 415 -12.87 -26.78 -16.60
N GLU A 416 -12.84 -27.97 -17.20
CA GLU A 416 -14.09 -28.67 -17.54
C GLU A 416 -14.96 -28.93 -16.30
N ALA A 417 -16.24 -28.57 -16.41
CA ALA A 417 -17.20 -28.52 -15.30
C ALA A 417 -16.71 -27.70 -14.10
N GLY A 418 -15.84 -26.71 -14.29
CA GLY A 418 -15.19 -25.82 -13.32
C GLY A 418 -16.09 -24.84 -12.59
N LEU A 419 -15.50 -24.10 -11.65
CA LEU A 419 -16.11 -22.89 -11.10
C LEU A 419 -16.30 -21.85 -12.21
N ALA A 420 -17.35 -21.04 -12.10
CA ALA A 420 -17.50 -19.88 -12.96
C ALA A 420 -16.40 -18.85 -12.66
N GLY A 421 -15.94 -18.13 -13.69
CA GLY A 421 -14.81 -17.21 -13.56
C GLY A 421 -15.06 -16.08 -12.55
N ASP A 422 -16.30 -15.64 -12.37
CA ASP A 422 -16.72 -14.62 -11.40
C ASP A 422 -16.80 -15.16 -9.95
N GLN A 423 -16.70 -16.48 -9.77
CA GLN A 423 -16.57 -17.10 -8.46
C GLN A 423 -15.11 -17.14 -7.98
N VAL A 424 -14.15 -16.88 -8.87
CA VAL A 424 -12.72 -16.80 -8.56
C VAL A 424 -12.31 -15.33 -8.49
N GLY A 425 -11.84 -14.91 -7.32
CA GLY A 425 -11.34 -13.57 -7.08
C GLY A 425 -9.85 -13.42 -7.36
N LYS A 426 -9.21 -12.50 -6.62
CA LYS A 426 -7.79 -12.19 -6.78
C LYS A 426 -6.91 -13.43 -6.52
N ILE A 427 -5.89 -13.59 -7.37
CA ILE A 427 -4.85 -14.60 -7.22
C ILE A 427 -3.51 -13.91 -6.95
N LYS A 428 -2.95 -14.10 -5.76
CA LYS A 428 -1.64 -13.60 -5.39
C LYS A 428 -0.64 -14.75 -5.37
N VAL A 429 0.39 -14.67 -6.20
CA VAL A 429 1.48 -15.66 -6.21
C VAL A 429 2.71 -15.07 -5.51
N LEU A 430 3.12 -15.68 -4.40
CA LEU A 430 4.34 -15.36 -3.66
C LEU A 430 5.49 -16.27 -4.13
N ALA A 431 6.66 -16.16 -3.48
CA ALA A 431 7.84 -16.93 -3.86
C ALA A 431 7.61 -18.45 -3.79
N ASN A 432 7.07 -18.94 -2.66
CA ASN A 432 6.90 -20.38 -2.37
C ASN A 432 5.44 -20.81 -2.23
N SER A 433 4.50 -19.88 -2.27
CA SER A 433 3.08 -20.13 -2.07
C SER A 433 2.26 -19.29 -3.04
N ALA A 434 1.00 -19.67 -3.22
CA ALA A 434 0.02 -18.86 -3.90
C ALA A 434 -1.27 -18.84 -3.09
N PHE A 435 -2.04 -17.78 -3.26
CA PHE A 435 -3.32 -17.58 -2.60
C PHE A 435 -4.35 -17.20 -3.64
N VAL A 436 -5.53 -17.81 -3.56
CA VAL A 436 -6.66 -17.53 -4.44
C VAL A 436 -7.90 -17.27 -3.61
N ALA A 437 -8.55 -16.15 -3.86
CA ALA A 437 -9.88 -15.88 -3.32
C ALA A 437 -10.92 -16.65 -4.14
N VAL A 438 -11.88 -17.27 -3.48
CA VAL A 438 -13.08 -17.86 -4.11
C VAL A 438 -14.31 -17.43 -3.32
N ARG A 439 -15.48 -17.36 -3.96
CA ARG A 439 -16.73 -17.10 -3.22
C ARG A 439 -16.89 -18.13 -2.12
N ARG A 440 -17.29 -17.69 -0.94
CA ARG A 440 -17.32 -18.54 0.26
C ARG A 440 -18.22 -19.77 0.08
N GLU A 441 -19.30 -19.65 -0.71
CA GLU A 441 -20.23 -20.74 -1.03
C GLU A 441 -19.62 -21.89 -1.85
N VAL A 442 -18.56 -21.64 -2.64
CA VAL A 442 -17.87 -22.68 -3.45
C VAL A 442 -16.50 -23.04 -2.89
N ALA A 443 -16.16 -22.60 -1.68
CA ALA A 443 -14.81 -22.75 -1.14
C ALA A 443 -14.38 -24.22 -0.98
N ASP A 444 -15.29 -25.09 -0.53
CA ASP A 444 -15.01 -26.50 -0.31
C ASP A 444 -14.87 -27.26 -1.63
N GLU A 445 -15.71 -26.93 -2.62
CA GLU A 445 -15.60 -27.46 -3.99
C GLU A 445 -14.27 -27.04 -4.63
N ALA A 446 -13.92 -25.75 -4.53
CA ALA A 446 -12.66 -25.22 -5.02
C ALA A 446 -11.45 -25.92 -4.38
N LEU A 447 -11.50 -26.16 -3.06
CA LEU A 447 -10.44 -26.86 -2.34
C LEU A 447 -10.31 -28.32 -2.79
N ALA A 448 -11.44 -29.03 -2.92
CA ALA A 448 -11.45 -30.42 -3.41
C ALA A 448 -10.84 -30.52 -4.81
N ARG A 449 -11.16 -29.57 -5.70
CA ARG A 449 -10.55 -29.50 -7.04
C ARG A 449 -9.05 -29.28 -6.99
N LEU A 450 -8.56 -28.37 -6.15
CA LEU A 450 -7.12 -28.12 -6.02
C LEU A 450 -6.37 -29.33 -5.46
N LEU A 451 -6.98 -30.08 -4.54
CA LEU A 451 -6.39 -31.27 -3.92
C LEU A 451 -6.36 -32.47 -4.88
N ASN A 452 -7.41 -32.66 -5.67
CA ASN A 452 -7.54 -33.79 -6.61
C ASN A 452 -6.96 -33.49 -8.00
N GLY A 453 -6.82 -32.21 -8.34
CA GLY A 453 -6.36 -31.74 -9.64
C GLY A 453 -4.85 -31.64 -9.77
N ARG A 454 -4.41 -31.06 -10.89
CA ARG A 454 -3.01 -30.78 -11.17
C ARG A 454 -2.85 -29.36 -11.69
N ILE A 455 -1.81 -28.68 -11.23
CA ILE A 455 -1.37 -27.39 -11.76
C ILE A 455 -0.07 -27.64 -12.51
N LYS A 456 -0.08 -27.37 -13.83
CA LYS A 456 1.05 -27.70 -14.73
C LYS A 456 1.50 -29.15 -14.63
N GLY A 457 0.53 -30.07 -14.57
CA GLY A 457 0.79 -31.51 -14.48
C GLY A 457 1.33 -32.00 -13.13
N ARG A 458 1.38 -31.14 -12.09
CA ARG A 458 1.84 -31.49 -10.74
C ARG A 458 0.71 -31.37 -9.73
N SER A 459 0.64 -32.34 -8.82
CA SER A 459 -0.23 -32.23 -7.64
C SER A 459 0.28 -31.13 -6.71
N VAL A 460 -0.64 -30.38 -6.12
CA VAL A 460 -0.34 -29.27 -5.22
C VAL A 460 -1.00 -29.50 -3.87
N ARG A 461 -0.30 -29.13 -2.79
CA ARG A 461 -0.94 -29.05 -1.47
C ARG A 461 -1.77 -27.78 -1.43
N ALA A 462 -3.03 -27.88 -1.01
CA ALA A 462 -3.92 -26.75 -0.83
C ALA A 462 -4.61 -26.82 0.54
N ARG A 463 -4.95 -25.67 1.11
CA ARG A 463 -5.76 -25.57 2.32
C ARG A 463 -6.56 -24.26 2.32
N ARG A 464 -7.67 -24.23 3.05
CA ARG A 464 -8.35 -22.97 3.38
C ARG A 464 -7.56 -22.22 4.45
N VAL A 465 -7.55 -20.90 4.35
CA VAL A 465 -6.78 -20.00 5.21
C VAL A 465 -7.71 -18.95 5.81
N GLY A 466 -7.69 -18.84 7.14
CA GLY A 466 -8.69 -18.07 7.90
C GLY A 466 -9.80 -18.98 8.43
N ARG A 467 -10.72 -18.40 9.22
CA ARG A 467 -11.91 -19.10 9.74
C ARG A 467 -12.99 -19.24 8.65
#